data_AF-A0A0G1VIY0-F1
#
_entry.id   AF-A0A0G1VIY0-F1
#
_cell.length_a   1.000
_cell.length_b   1.000
_cell.length_c   1.000
_cell.angle_alpha   90.00
_cell.angle_beta   90.00
_cell.angle_gamma   90.00
#
_symmetry.space_group_name_H-M   'P 1'
#
loop_
_entity.id
_entity.type
_entity.pdbx_description
1 polymer ?
#
loop_
_entity_poly.entity_id
_entity_poly.type
_entity_poly.pdbx_seq_one_letter_code
_entity_poly.pdbx_strand_id
1 'polypeptide(L)'
;MNWKNWPYWLRGGVIGGGVTLVFIALFYTCVWTTTPGGFICLPLLFVSPILPFAILFDELNPTLQYQLPFILVPIVSIVSWFIASSFIGFLVGHIKSKK
;
A
#
# COMPACT_ATOMS: atom_id res chain seq x y z
N MET A 1 -8.57 -7.27 23.90
CA MET A 1 -7.48 -7.95 23.16
C MET A 1 -6.19 -7.19 23.36
N ASN A 2 -5.13 -7.85 23.82
CA ASN A 2 -3.86 -7.19 24.13
C ASN A 2 -2.95 -7.20 22.90
N TRP A 3 -2.77 -6.05 22.24
CA TRP A 3 -1.96 -5.89 21.01
C TRP A 3 -0.54 -6.46 21.17
N LYS A 4 -0.01 -6.41 22.40
CA LYS A 4 1.32 -6.94 22.78
C LYS A 4 1.47 -8.46 22.67
N ASN A 5 0.38 -9.22 22.47
CA ASN A 5 0.43 -10.68 22.32
C ASN A 5 0.26 -11.15 20.86
N TRP A 6 0.02 -10.25 19.91
CA TRP A 6 -0.17 -10.66 18.52
C TRP A 6 1.13 -11.15 17.89
N PRO A 7 1.08 -12.14 16.98
CA PRO A 7 2.26 -12.58 16.25
C PRO A 7 2.85 -11.42 15.45
N TYR A 8 4.18 -11.35 15.36
CA TYR A 8 4.89 -10.25 14.74
C TYR A 8 4.55 -10.07 13.25
N TRP A 9 4.25 -11.17 12.54
CA TRP A 9 3.74 -11.11 11.16
C TRP A 9 2.46 -10.28 11.07
N LEU A 10 1.48 -10.55 11.96
CA LEU A 10 0.17 -9.91 11.90
C LEU A 10 0.29 -8.42 12.22
N ARG A 11 1.17 -8.05 13.17
CA ARG A 11 1.48 -6.64 13.45
C ARG A 11 2.12 -5.95 12.25
N GLY A 12 3.09 -6.60 11.61
CA GLY A 12 3.74 -6.08 10.41
C GLY A 12 2.73 -5.84 9.29
N GLY A 13 1.88 -6.83 9.01
CA GLY A 13 0.81 -6.72 8.02
C GLY A 13 -0.17 -5.58 8.32
N VAL A 14 -0.68 -5.49 9.56
CA VAL A 14 -1.65 -4.44 9.93
C VAL A 14 -1.02 -3.04 9.89
N ILE A 15 0.24 -2.89 10.31
CA ILE A 15 0.94 -1.60 10.21
C ILE A 15 1.15 -1.23 8.73
N GLY A 16 1.69 -2.13 7.92
CA GLY A 16 1.96 -1.85 6.50
C GLY A 16 0.70 -1.62 5.68
N GLY A 17 -0.31 -2.47 5.83
CA GLY A 17 -1.61 -2.32 5.18
C GLY A 17 -2.37 -1.09 5.67
N GLY A 18 -2.31 -0.81 6.97
CA GLY A 18 -2.93 0.38 7.56
C GLY A 18 -2.31 1.69 7.07
N VAL A 19 -0.98 1.76 7.01
CA VAL A 19 -0.27 2.90 6.41
C VAL A 19 -0.69 3.08 4.95
N THR A 20 -0.70 1.99 4.17
CA THR A 20 -1.13 2.03 2.76
C THR A 20 -2.55 2.57 2.61
N LEU A 21 -3.48 2.14 3.47
CA LEU A 21 -4.86 2.60 3.48
C LEU A 21 -4.97 4.11 3.80
N VAL A 22 -4.22 4.60 4.78
CA VAL A 22 -4.17 6.03 5.12
C VAL A 22 -3.64 6.85 3.95
N PHE A 23 -2.56 6.40 3.29
CA PHE A 23 -2.00 7.09 2.12
C PHE A 23 -2.99 7.11 0.95
N ILE A 24 -3.71 6.02 0.71
CA ILE A 24 -4.79 5.97 -0.29
C ILE A 24 -5.86 7.00 0.04
N ALA A 25 -6.38 6.99 1.28
CA ALA A 25 -7.42 7.91 1.69
C ALA A 25 -6.98 9.37 1.51
N LEU A 26 -5.76 9.71 1.92
CA LEU A 26 -5.19 11.05 1.75
C LEU A 26 -4.99 11.43 0.28
N PHE A 27 -4.59 10.49 -0.57
CA PHE A 27 -4.46 10.72 -2.01
C PHE A 27 -5.82 11.01 -2.65
N TYR A 28 -6.83 10.19 -2.36
CA TYR A 28 -8.19 10.38 -2.89
C TYR A 28 -8.82 11.69 -2.40
N THR A 29 -8.66 12.05 -1.12
CA THR A 29 -9.16 13.32 -0.61
C THR A 29 -8.40 14.50 -1.21
N CYS A 30 -7.09 14.39 -1.44
CA CYS A 30 -6.31 15.40 -2.14
C CYS A 30 -6.83 15.62 -3.56
N VAL A 31 -7.03 14.55 -4.34
CA VAL A 31 -7.56 14.63 -5.72
C VAL A 31 -8.98 15.20 -5.76
N TRP A 32 -9.81 14.88 -4.77
CA TRP A 32 -11.18 15.39 -4.69
C TRP A 32 -11.26 16.87 -4.32
N THR A 33 -10.35 17.34 -3.45
CA THR A 33 -10.35 18.71 -2.92
C THR A 33 -9.56 19.69 -3.79
N THR A 34 -8.64 19.19 -4.61
CA THR A 34 -7.82 20.02 -5.50
C THR A 34 -8.36 19.99 -6.93
N THR A 35 -7.98 20.98 -7.73
CA THR A 35 -8.35 21.03 -9.14
C THR A 35 -7.75 19.82 -9.88
N PRO A 36 -8.53 19.11 -10.73
CA PRO A 36 -8.01 18.00 -11.53
C PRO A 36 -6.84 18.48 -12.39
N GLY A 37 -5.67 17.85 -12.23
CA GLY A 37 -4.42 18.23 -12.89
C GLY A 37 -3.43 19.04 -12.04
N GLY A 38 -3.75 19.30 -10.77
CA GLY A 38 -2.81 19.96 -9.85
C GLY A 38 -1.64 19.06 -9.45
N PHE A 39 -0.41 19.59 -9.48
CA PHE A 39 0.79 18.87 -9.04
C PHE A 39 0.89 18.69 -7.50
N ILE A 40 -0.09 19.21 -6.75
CA ILE A 40 -0.09 19.25 -5.28
C ILE A 40 -0.20 17.85 -4.67
N CYS A 41 -0.86 16.91 -5.35
CA CYS A 41 -1.03 15.52 -4.86
C CYS A 41 0.10 14.58 -5.32
N LEU A 42 1.02 15.02 -6.20
CA LEU A 42 2.15 14.19 -6.65
C LEU A 42 3.12 13.79 -5.54
N PRO A 43 3.49 14.65 -4.58
CA PRO A 43 4.36 14.24 -3.47
C PRO A 43 3.77 13.07 -2.68
N LEU A 44 2.44 13.04 -2.50
CA LEU A 44 1.77 11.90 -1.87
C LEU A 44 1.91 10.64 -2.71
N LEU A 45 1.87 10.74 -4.03
CA LEU A 45 2.08 9.59 -4.92
C LEU A 45 3.50 9.03 -4.78
N PHE A 46 4.53 9.89 -4.76
CA PHE A 46 5.95 9.48 -4.66
C PHE A 46 6.31 8.80 -3.34
N VAL A 47 5.75 9.28 -2.23
CA VAL A 47 5.98 8.71 -0.90
C VAL A 47 5.07 7.51 -0.65
N SER A 48 3.99 7.37 -1.42
CA SER A 48 2.99 6.35 -1.19
C SER A 48 3.48 4.95 -1.62
N PRO A 49 3.12 3.91 -0.85
CA PRO A 49 3.25 2.51 -1.27
C PRO A 49 2.57 2.17 -2.61
N ILE A 50 1.73 3.04 -3.16
CA ILE A 50 1.05 2.85 -4.45
C ILE A 50 1.97 3.06 -5.66
N LEU A 51 3.03 3.87 -5.56
CA LEU A 51 3.87 4.24 -6.70
C LEU A 51 4.37 3.05 -7.56
N PRO A 52 4.99 2.00 -6.98
CA PRO A 52 5.49 0.89 -7.79
C PRO A 52 4.37 0.16 -8.54
N PHE A 53 3.16 0.12 -7.97
CA PHE A 53 2.00 -0.48 -8.64
C PHE A 53 1.50 0.42 -9.77
N ALA A 54 1.44 1.74 -9.56
CA ALA A 54 1.06 2.67 -10.61
C ALA A 54 2.00 2.56 -11.83
N ILE A 55 3.32 2.49 -11.62
CA ILE A 55 4.31 2.32 -12.69
C ILE A 55 4.16 0.95 -13.35
N LEU A 56 4.01 -0.12 -12.56
CA LEU A 56 3.85 -1.47 -13.08
C LEU A 56 2.60 -1.58 -13.98
N PHE A 57 1.47 -1.04 -13.54
CA PHE A 57 0.23 -1.04 -14.35
C PHE A 57 0.34 -0.14 -15.58
N ASP A 58 1.15 0.93 -15.52
CA ASP A 58 1.40 1.79 -16.68
C ASP A 58 2.33 1.14 -17.72
N GLU A 59 3.29 0.31 -17.31
CA GLU A 59 4.11 -0.45 -18.26
C GLU A 59 3.37 -1.65 -18.88
N LEU A 60 2.41 -2.24 -18.16
CA LEU A 60 1.55 -3.31 -18.69
C LEU A 60 0.44 -2.79 -19.64
N ASN A 61 0.36 -1.48 -19.91
CA ASN A 61 -0.80 -0.83 -20.53
C ASN A 61 -1.17 -1.18 -21.99
N PRO A 62 -0.34 -1.65 -22.93
CA PRO A 62 -0.85 -1.80 -24.30
C PRO A 62 -1.87 -2.95 -24.44
N THR A 63 -1.95 -3.90 -23.50
CA THR A 63 -2.83 -5.08 -23.59
C THR A 63 -3.97 -5.13 -22.55
N LEU A 64 -3.90 -4.35 -21.46
CA LEU A 64 -4.85 -4.43 -20.32
C LEU A 64 -5.75 -3.21 -20.15
N GLN A 65 -5.62 -2.19 -21.02
CA GLN A 65 -6.31 -0.89 -20.94
C GLN A 65 -7.85 -0.93 -20.88
N TYR A 66 -8.49 -2.01 -21.34
CA TYR A 66 -9.95 -2.01 -21.52
C TYR A 66 -10.77 -2.55 -20.33
N GLN A 67 -10.14 -3.11 -19.29
CA GLN A 67 -10.91 -3.85 -18.27
C GLN A 67 -10.49 -3.63 -16.81
N LEU A 68 -9.37 -2.98 -16.49
CA LEU A 68 -9.01 -2.81 -15.09
C LEU A 68 -9.72 -1.60 -14.47
N PRO A 69 -10.65 -1.81 -13.51
CA PRO A 69 -11.27 -0.70 -12.82
C PRO A 69 -10.21 0.04 -12.02
N PHE A 70 -10.32 1.37 -11.97
CA PHE A 70 -9.50 2.27 -11.14
C PHE A 70 -9.40 1.83 -9.66
N ILE A 71 -10.35 1.01 -9.21
CA ILE A 71 -10.44 0.42 -7.87
C ILE A 71 -9.47 -0.77 -7.67
N LEU A 72 -9.03 -1.46 -8.73
CA LEU A 72 -8.19 -2.65 -8.60
C LEU A 72 -6.77 -2.30 -8.11
N VAL A 73 -6.21 -1.20 -8.60
CA VAL A 73 -4.85 -0.74 -8.25
C VAL A 73 -4.68 -0.54 -6.74
N PRO A 74 -5.54 0.21 -6.02
CA PRO A 74 -5.41 0.36 -4.58
C PRO A 74 -5.63 -0.95 -3.83
N ILE A 75 -6.52 -1.85 -4.29
CA ILE A 75 -6.73 -3.15 -3.66
C ILE A 75 -5.48 -4.02 -3.75
N VAL A 76 -4.90 -4.14 -4.95
CA VAL A 76 -3.67 -4.91 -5.17
C VAL A 76 -2.51 -4.32 -4.37
N SER A 77 -2.42 -2.99 -4.30
CA SER A 77 -1.41 -2.30 -3.49
C SER A 77 -1.58 -2.61 -1.99
N ILE A 78 -2.79 -2.55 -1.44
CA ILE A 78 -3.04 -2.89 -0.03
C ILE A 78 -2.66 -4.35 0.26
N VAL A 79 -3.10 -5.28 -0.57
CA VAL A 79 -2.87 -6.73 -0.35
C VAL A 79 -1.37 -7.05 -0.45
N SER A 80 -0.70 -6.54 -1.47
CA SER A 80 0.74 -6.77 -1.66
C SER A 80 1.57 -6.16 -0.54
N TRP A 81 1.27 -4.93 -0.10
CA TRP A 81 1.96 -4.31 1.03
C TRP A 81 1.67 -4.98 2.37
N PHE A 82 0.44 -5.44 2.56
CA PHE A 82 0.09 -6.25 3.72
C PHE A 82 0.94 -7.54 3.76
N ILE A 83 1.07 -8.25 2.63
CA ILE A 83 1.88 -9.46 2.52
C ILE A 83 3.37 -9.15 2.73
N ALA A 84 3.92 -8.15 2.05
CA ALA A 84 5.32 -7.76 2.19
C ALA A 84 5.68 -7.40 3.65
N SER A 85 4.84 -6.61 4.30
CA SER A 85 5.04 -6.19 5.70
C SER A 85 4.82 -7.35 6.68
N SER A 86 3.93 -8.28 6.34
CA SER A 86 3.73 -9.54 7.06
C SER A 86 4.99 -10.40 7.05
N PHE A 87 5.64 -10.56 5.89
CA PHE A 87 6.91 -11.29 5.76
C PHE A 87 8.04 -10.63 6.58
N ILE A 88 8.15 -9.30 6.54
CA ILE A 88 9.12 -8.57 7.36
C ILE A 88 8.84 -8.80 8.85
N GLY A 89 7.58 -8.73 9.28
CA GLY A 89 7.17 -9.02 10.66
C GLY A 89 7.50 -10.45 11.08
N PHE A 90 7.31 -11.42 10.19
CA PHE A 90 7.70 -12.82 10.42
C PHE A 90 9.22 -12.97 10.61
N LEU A 91 10.03 -12.37 9.72
CA LEU A 91 11.49 -12.37 9.80
C LEU A 91 11.98 -11.77 11.12
N VAL A 92 11.43 -10.62 11.52
CA VAL A 92 11.77 -9.97 12.80
C VAL A 92 11.40 -10.87 13.98
N GLY A 93 10.23 -11.52 13.93
CA GLY A 93 9.82 -12.49 14.94
C GLY A 93 10.79 -13.68 15.03
N HIS A 94 11.24 -14.21 13.90
CA HIS A 94 12.17 -15.33 13.84
C HIS A 94 13.57 -14.96 14.35
N ILE A 95 14.09 -13.78 14.01
CA ILE A 95 15.36 -13.26 14.54
C ILE A 95 15.28 -13.09 16.05
N LYS A 96 14.16 -12.52 16.55
CA LYS A 96 13.96 -12.28 17.97
C LYS A 96 13.72 -13.56 18.78
N SER A 97 13.21 -14.62 18.15
CA SER A 97 13.05 -15.93 18.79
C SER A 97 14.36 -16.71 18.91
N LYS A 98 15.39 -16.35 18.12
CA LYS A 98 16.72 -16.97 18.16
C LYS A 98 17.71 -16.25 19.07
N LYS A 99 17.34 -15.09 19.61
CA LYS A 99 18.11 -14.31 20.59
C LYS A 99 17.53 -14.55 21.98
#